data_AF-A0A2M8Q7E6-F1
#
_entry.id   AF-A0A2M8Q7E6-F1
#
_cell.length_a   1.000
_cell.length_b   1.000
_cell.length_c   1.000
_cell.angle_alpha   90.00
_cell.angle_beta   90.00
_cell.angle_gamma   90.00
#
_symmetry.space_group_name_H-M   'P 1'
#
loop_
_entity.id
_entity.type
_entity.pdbx_description
1 polymer ?
#
loop_
_entity_poly.entity_id
_entity_poly.type
_entity_poly.pdbx_seq_one_letter_code
_entity_poly.pdbx_strand_id
1 'polypeptide(L)'
;MVDANDMPRNVAYCLRQRARAAGVRVSYLRASAQSLPVASSAASGVTIGGSLNEIGDLDACLREVRRILARDGRFVTMTLLKGQSAVGRTVQHIVSAGGIAFWSPEEL
;
A
#
# COMPACT_ATOMS: atom_id res chain seq x y z
N MET A 1 5.33 -6.77 5.01
CA MET A 1 5.99 -5.45 5.17
C MET A 1 4.89 -4.41 5.06
N VAL A 2 4.77 -3.54 6.04
CA VAL A 2 3.68 -2.55 6.13
C VAL A 2 4.31 -1.18 6.03
N ASP A 3 3.92 -0.40 5.01
CA ASP A 3 4.26 1.02 4.90
C ASP A 3 3.65 1.77 6.08
N ALA A 4 4.43 2.61 6.74
CA ALA A 4 4.14 3.19 8.05
C ALA A 4 4.50 4.67 8.11
N ASN A 5 4.28 5.42 7.02
CA ASN A 5 4.62 6.84 7.01
C ASN A 5 3.91 7.65 8.12
N ASP A 6 2.73 7.24 8.58
CA ASP A 6 1.95 7.92 9.65
C ASP A 6 1.36 7.01 10.74
N MET A 7 1.93 5.82 10.98
CA MET A 7 1.33 4.90 11.95
C MET A 7 1.45 5.41 13.40
N PRO A 8 0.35 5.72 14.11
CA PRO A 8 0.44 6.22 15.47
C PRO A 8 0.94 5.11 16.41
N ARG A 9 1.67 5.49 17.47
CA ARG A 9 2.41 4.57 18.36
C ARG A 9 1.52 3.45 18.94
N ASN A 10 0.23 3.71 19.12
CA ASN A 10 -0.76 2.74 19.61
C ASN A 10 -1.04 1.60 18.61
N VAL A 11 -1.01 1.88 17.30
CA VAL A 11 -1.25 0.86 16.27
C VAL A 11 -0.06 -0.07 16.13
N ALA A 12 1.17 0.46 16.16
CA ALA A 12 2.39 -0.37 16.16
C ALA A 12 2.41 -1.35 17.35
N TYR A 13 1.93 -0.90 18.52
CA TYR A 13 1.76 -1.74 19.69
C TYR A 13 0.69 -2.83 19.50
N CYS A 14 -0.48 -2.47 18.97
CA CYS A 14 -1.56 -3.43 18.67
C CYS A 14 -1.12 -4.50 17.66
N LEU A 15 -0.41 -4.10 16.59
CA LEU A 15 0.13 -5.02 15.60
C LEU A 15 1.13 -6.02 16.20
N ARG A 16 2.03 -5.54 17.08
CA ARG A 16 2.96 -6.42 17.80
C ARG A 16 2.24 -7.44 18.67
N GLN A 17 1.18 -7.04 19.38
CA GLN A 17 0.38 -7.98 20.16
C GLN A 17 -0.29 -9.03 19.28
N ARG A 18 -0.91 -8.63 18.17
CA ARG A 18 -1.54 -9.55 17.22
C ARG A 18 -0.53 -10.53 16.60
N ALA A 19 0.63 -10.05 16.19
CA ALA A 19 1.70 -10.88 15.65
C ALA A 19 2.19 -11.93 16.66
N ARG A 20 2.36 -11.53 17.94
CA ARG A 20 2.71 -12.44 19.03
C ARG A 20 1.62 -13.50 19.26
N ALA A 21 0.36 -13.08 19.33
CA ALA A 21 -0.77 -13.98 19.52
C ALA A 21 -0.91 -14.99 18.37
N ALA A 22 -0.60 -14.57 17.14
CA ALA A 22 -0.62 -15.43 15.96
C ALA A 22 0.67 -16.26 15.76
N GLY A 23 1.69 -16.10 16.61
CA GLY A 23 2.95 -16.84 16.49
C GLY A 23 3.77 -16.53 15.24
N VAL A 24 3.53 -15.38 14.59
CA VAL A 24 4.20 -15.01 13.33
C VAL A 24 5.32 -14.01 13.54
N ARG A 25 6.40 -14.16 12.77
CA ARG A 25 7.52 -13.21 12.78
C ARG A 25 7.20 -12.02 11.88
N VAL A 26 7.04 -10.84 12.49
CA VAL A 26 6.74 -9.59 11.78
C VAL A 26 7.77 -8.54 12.12
N SER A 27 8.38 -7.97 11.07
CA SER A 27 9.23 -6.77 11.17
C SER A 27 8.45 -5.55 10.68
N TYR A 28 8.60 -4.44 11.40
CA TYR A 28 7.98 -3.16 11.10
C TYR A 28 9.07 -2.17 10.69
N LEU A 29 8.84 -1.44 9.60
CA LEU A 29 9.78 -0.49 9.03
C LEU A 29 9.03 0.80 8.73
N ARG A 30 9.64 1.94 9.04
CA ARG A 30 9.19 3.23 8.53
C ARG A 30 9.99 3.51 7.26
N ALA A 31 9.32 3.52 6.13
CA ALA A 31 9.89 3.77 4.81
C ALA A 31 8.79 4.32 3.90
N SER A 32 9.14 4.92 2.77
CA SER A 32 8.17 5.30 1.74
C SER A 32 7.97 4.13 0.78
N ALA A 33 6.74 3.90 0.32
CA ALA A 33 6.43 2.86 -0.68
C ALA A 33 7.27 2.94 -1.96
N GLN A 34 7.79 4.13 -2.29
CA GLN A 34 8.64 4.38 -3.46
C GLN A 34 10.12 3.99 -3.25
N SER A 35 10.54 3.77 -2.01
CA SER A 35 11.93 3.43 -1.67
C SER A 35 11.99 2.60 -0.38
N LEU A 36 11.90 1.29 -0.54
CA LEU A 36 11.87 0.31 0.54
C LEU A 36 13.29 -0.21 0.85
N PRO A 37 13.69 -0.29 2.14
CA PRO A 37 14.98 -0.84 2.55
C PRO A 37 14.97 -2.38 2.50
N VAL A 38 14.63 -2.93 1.34
CA VAL A 38 14.54 -4.38 1.07
C VAL A 38 15.40 -4.68 -0.14
N ALA A 39 16.15 -5.78 -0.07
CA ALA A 39 16.97 -6.24 -1.18
C ALA A 39 16.10 -6.59 -2.40
N SER A 40 16.67 -6.42 -3.59
CA SER A 40 15.99 -6.79 -4.84
C SER A 40 15.70 -8.29 -4.86
N SER A 41 14.53 -8.68 -5.40
CA SER A 41 14.08 -10.08 -5.49
C SER A 41 14.02 -10.85 -4.15
N ALA A 42 13.91 -10.15 -3.02
CA ALA A 42 13.86 -10.78 -1.69
C ALA A 42 12.45 -11.20 -1.24
N ALA A 43 11.39 -10.66 -1.85
CA ALA A 43 10.01 -10.91 -1.42
C ALA A 43 9.30 -11.90 -2.36
N SER A 44 8.81 -13.01 -1.82
CA SER A 44 7.93 -13.92 -2.56
C SER A 44 6.53 -13.35 -2.78
N GLY A 45 6.14 -12.35 -1.98
CA GLY A 45 4.87 -11.66 -2.12
C GLY A 45 4.92 -10.23 -1.58
N VAL A 46 4.21 -9.33 -2.25
CA VAL A 46 4.00 -7.95 -1.82
C VAL A 46 2.52 -7.65 -1.81
N THR A 47 2.04 -6.93 -0.80
CA THR A 47 0.64 -6.50 -0.73
C THR A 47 0.52 -5.06 -0.30
N ILE A 48 -0.43 -4.35 -0.91
CA ILE A 48 -0.88 -3.01 -0.50
C ILE A 48 -2.38 -3.13 -0.23
N GLY A 49 -2.73 -3.19 1.05
CA GLY A 49 -4.08 -3.53 1.47
C GLY A 49 -5.06 -2.36 1.52
N GLY A 50 -4.60 -1.11 1.63
CA GLY A 50 -5.52 0.02 1.79
C GLY A 50 -4.93 1.40 1.55
N SER A 51 -3.69 1.47 1.07
CA SER A 51 -2.97 2.74 0.94
C SER A 51 -2.63 3.07 -0.51
N LEU A 52 -3.01 2.24 -1.48
CA LEU A 52 -2.61 2.47 -2.88
C LEU A 52 -3.10 3.83 -3.38
N ASN A 53 -4.34 4.20 -3.04
CA ASN A 53 -4.94 5.48 -3.40
C ASN A 53 -4.26 6.71 -2.77
N GLU A 54 -3.47 6.53 -1.71
CA GLU A 54 -2.78 7.61 -0.99
C GLU A 54 -1.31 7.76 -1.42
N ILE A 55 -0.82 6.85 -2.27
CA ILE A 55 0.55 6.88 -2.80
C ILE A 55 0.58 7.88 -3.96
N GLY A 56 1.22 9.02 -3.74
CA GLY A 56 1.31 10.09 -4.75
C GLY A 56 2.04 9.65 -6.04
N ASP A 57 3.27 9.15 -5.92
CA ASP A 57 4.00 8.58 -7.06
C ASP A 57 3.79 7.06 -7.13
N LEU A 58 2.71 6.67 -7.82
CA LEU A 58 2.33 5.27 -8.01
C LEU A 58 3.36 4.53 -8.88
N ASP A 59 3.88 5.17 -9.93
CA ASP A 59 4.83 4.54 -10.84
C ASP A 59 6.14 4.16 -10.13
N ALA A 60 6.65 5.05 -9.28
CA ALA A 60 7.82 4.74 -8.45
C ALA A 60 7.52 3.63 -7.45
N CYS A 61 6.32 3.63 -6.84
CA CYS A 61 5.89 2.54 -5.97
C CYS A 61 5.84 1.19 -6.71
N LEU A 62 5.24 1.12 -7.90
CA LEU A 62 5.14 -0.12 -8.67
C LEU A 62 6.50 -0.60 -9.17
N ARG A 63 7.40 0.32 -9.57
CA ARG A 63 8.80 -0.02 -9.86
C ARG A 63 9.50 -0.61 -8.65
N GLU A 64 9.27 -0.04 -7.47
CA GLU A 64 9.89 -0.50 -6.23
C GLU A 64 9.33 -1.87 -5.80
N VAL A 65 8.02 -2.08 -5.90
CA VAL A 65 7.39 -3.39 -5.73
C VAL A 65 8.02 -4.40 -6.68
N ARG A 66 8.15 -4.06 -7.96
CA ARG A 66 8.77 -4.94 -8.96
C ARG A 66 10.23 -5.25 -8.66
N ARG A 67 10.99 -4.30 -8.10
CA ARG A 67 12.39 -4.46 -7.71
C ARG A 67 12.53 -5.49 -6.60
N ILE A 68 11.70 -5.41 -5.56
CA ILE A 68 11.79 -6.28 -4.38
C ILE A 68 11.17 -7.66 -4.59
N LEU A 69 10.23 -7.78 -5.53
CA LEU A 69 9.53 -9.04 -5.81
C LEU A 69 10.48 -10.04 -6.49
N ALA A 70 10.51 -11.27 -5.98
CA ALA A 70 11.18 -12.39 -6.62
C ALA A 70 10.56 -12.67 -8.00
N ARG A 71 11.32 -13.34 -8.89
CA ARG A 71 10.90 -13.64 -10.27
C ARG A 71 9.51 -14.29 -10.35
N ASP A 72 9.23 -15.24 -9.45
CA ASP A 72 7.96 -15.97 -9.40
C ASP A 72 7.04 -15.46 -8.28
N GLY A 73 7.35 -14.29 -7.71
CA GLY A 73 6.54 -13.69 -6.65
C GLY A 73 5.19 -13.17 -7.15
N ARG A 74 4.32 -12.79 -6.22
CA ARG A 74 3.01 -12.20 -6.53
C ARG A 74 2.81 -10.86 -5.84
N PHE A 75 2.26 -9.91 -6.58
CA PHE A 75 1.77 -8.65 -6.04
C PHE A 75 0.25 -8.69 -5.98
N VAL A 76 -0.32 -8.38 -4.82
CA VAL A 76 -1.78 -8.31 -4.62
C VAL A 76 -2.13 -6.99 -3.93
N THR A 77 -2.95 -6.18 -4.58
CA THR A 77 -3.36 -4.89 -4.06
C THR A 77 -4.87 -4.77 -3.96
N MET A 78 -5.33 -3.96 -3.02
CA MET A 78 -6.71 -3.49 -2.95
C MET A 78 -6.71 -1.97 -3.14
N THR A 79 -7.65 -1.45 -3.94
CA THR A 79 -7.75 -0.04 -4.29
C THR A 79 -9.20 0.37 -4.49
N LEU A 80 -9.49 1.65 -4.28
CA LEU A 80 -10.77 2.28 -4.59
C LEU A 80 -10.76 2.74 -6.06
N LEU A 81 -11.79 2.34 -6.80
CA LEU A 81 -11.97 2.74 -8.20
C LEU A 81 -12.80 4.02 -8.34
N LYS A 82 -12.73 4.64 -9.52
CA LYS A 82 -13.59 5.78 -9.90
C LYS A 82 -15.07 5.40 -9.78
N GLY A 83 -15.84 6.31 -9.22
CA GLY A 83 -17.28 6.18 -9.02
C GLY A 83 -18.04 6.15 -10.34
N GLN A 84 -19.01 5.24 -10.44
CA GLN A 84 -19.81 5.06 -11.66
C GLN A 84 -20.93 6.10 -11.79
N SER A 85 -21.43 6.64 -10.67
CA SER A 85 -22.47 7.67 -10.65
C SER A 85 -21.90 9.09 -10.62
N ALA A 86 -22.66 10.06 -11.15
CA ALA A 86 -22.27 11.47 -11.13
C ALA A 86 -22.08 11.99 -9.69
N VAL A 87 -22.97 11.62 -8.77
CA VAL A 87 -22.86 11.98 -7.34
C VAL A 87 -21.58 11.39 -6.73
N GLY A 88 -21.28 10.12 -7.00
CA GLY A 88 -20.07 9.46 -6.51
C GLY A 88 -18.78 10.14 -6.98
N ARG A 89 -18.74 10.57 -8.26
CA ARG A 89 -17.60 11.31 -8.80
C ARG A 89 -17.42 12.68 -8.14
N THR A 90 -18.52 13.40 -7.87
CA THR A 90 -18.44 14.69 -7.17
C THR A 90 -17.87 14.53 -5.77
N VAL A 91 -18.31 13.51 -5.02
CA VAL A 91 -17.75 13.22 -3.70
C VAL A 91 -16.26 12.86 -3.81
N GLN A 92 -15.88 12.02 -4.76
CA GLN A 92 -14.48 11.66 -4.97
C GLN A 92 -13.60 12.86 -5.30
N HIS A 93 -14.05 13.80 -6.14
CA HIS A 93 -13.29 15.03 -6.43
C HIS A 93 -12.99 15.85 -5.17
N ILE A 94 -13.95 15.95 -4.23
CA ILE A 94 -13.73 16.65 -2.96
C ILE A 94 -12.68 15.92 -2.12
N VAL A 95 -12.78 14.59 -2.02
CA VAL A 95 -11.84 13.79 -1.23
C VAL A 95 -10.44 13.73 -1.87
N SER A 96 -10.34 13.82 -3.20
CA SER A 96 -9.07 13.87 -3.92
C SER A 96 -8.21 15.09 -3.57
N ALA A 97 -8.82 16.19 -3.12
CA ALA A 97 -8.07 17.32 -2.58
C ALA A 97 -7.24 16.94 -1.33
N GLY A 98 -7.62 15.87 -0.63
CA GLY A 98 -6.87 15.28 0.49
C GLY A 98 -5.74 14.34 0.07
N GLY A 99 -5.39 14.26 -1.22
CA GLY A 99 -4.30 13.42 -1.72
C GLY A 99 -4.71 12.01 -2.13
N ILE A 100 -6.01 11.74 -2.26
CA ILE A 100 -6.52 10.43 -2.68
C ILE A 100 -6.73 10.39 -4.21
N ALA A 101 -5.97 9.54 -4.89
CA ALA A 101 -6.14 9.26 -6.30
C ALA A 101 -7.15 8.13 -6.53
N PHE A 102 -7.96 8.24 -7.60
CA PHE A 102 -8.90 7.20 -8.01
C PHE A 102 -8.63 6.86 -9.48
N TRP A 103 -8.60 5.56 -9.78
CA TRP A 103 -8.37 5.03 -11.12
C TRP A 103 -9.58 4.23 -11.62
N SER A 104 -9.73 4.18 -12.93
CA SER A 104 -10.56 3.20 -13.60
C SER A 104 -9.80 1.87 -13.74
N PRO A 105 -10.50 0.74 -13.92
CA PRO A 105 -9.85 -0.55 -14.15
C PRO A 105 -8.86 -0.56 -15.32
N GLU A 106 -9.09 0.28 -16.34
CA GLU A 106 -8.27 0.35 -17.54
C GLU A 106 -6.97 1.15 -17.35
N GLU A 107 -6.90 1.97 -16.28
CA GLU A 107 -5.72 2.77 -15.92
C GLU A 107 -4.73 1.99 -15.02
N LEU A 108 -5.09 0.76 -14.58
CA LEU A 108 -4.30 -0.11 -13.70
C LEU A 108 -3.80 -1.36 -14.43
#